data_AF-A0A916LE21-F1
#
_entry.id   AF-A0A916LE21-F1
#
_cell.length_a   1.000
_cell.length_b   1.000
_cell.length_c   1.000
_cell.angle_alpha   90.00
_cell.angle_beta   90.00
_cell.angle_gamma   90.00
#
_symmetry.space_group_name_H-M   'P 1'
#
loop_
_entity.id
_entity.type
_entity.pdbx_description
1 polymer ?
#
loop_
_entity_poly.entity_id
_entity_poly.type
_entity_poly.pdbx_seq_one_letter_code
_entity_poly.pdbx_strand_id
1 'polypeptide(L)' 'MTTVLGIETSCDETGVGIARLDPDGTVTLLADEVASSVDEHVRFGGVVPEIASRAHLEALGPAMRRALAAAGL' A
#
# COMPACT_ATOMS: atom_id res chain seq x y z
N MET A 1 -13.12 -9.08 -17.16
CA MET A 1 -11.90 -8.57 -16.53
C MET A 1 -12.31 -7.57 -15.48
N THR A 2 -11.90 -7.81 -14.24
CA THR A 2 -12.17 -6.93 -13.09
C THR A 2 -10.83 -6.46 -12.53
N THR A 3 -10.66 -5.16 -12.36
CA THR A 3 -9.48 -4.60 -11.68
C THR A 3 -9.82 -4.37 -10.21
N VAL A 4 -8.98 -4.85 -9.32
CA VAL A 4 -9.11 -4.72 -7.86
C VAL A 4 -7.96 -3.88 -7.35
N LEU A 5 -8.25 -2.86 -6.56
CA LEU A 5 -7.28 -2.07 -5.81
C LEU A 5 -7.38 -2.44 -4.33
N GLY A 6 -6.27 -2.89 -3.74
CA GLY A 6 -6.13 -3.22 -2.33
C GLY A 6 -5.33 -2.15 -1.59
N ILE A 7 -5.70 -1.87 -0.35
CA ILE A 7 -5.00 -0.97 0.56
C ILE A 7 -4.73 -1.74 1.84
N GLU A 8 -3.49 -1.71 2.32
CA GLU A 8 -3.06 -2.36 3.56
C GLU A 8 -2.39 -1.33 4.49
N THR A 9 -2.95 -1.13 5.68
CA THR A 9 -2.50 -0.14 6.69
C THR A 9 -2.72 -0.66 8.11
N SER A 10 -2.46 -1.95 8.36
CA SER A 10 -2.74 -2.57 9.67
C SER A 10 -1.69 -2.27 10.75
N CYS A 11 -0.43 -2.05 10.37
CA CYS A 11 0.68 -1.84 11.30
C CYS A 11 1.42 -0.53 11.00
N ASP A 12 2.61 -0.57 10.41
CA ASP A 12 3.50 0.58 10.17
C ASP A 12 3.92 0.74 8.69
N GLU A 13 3.33 -0.10 7.83
CA GLU A 13 3.50 -0.08 6.38
C GLU A 13 2.21 0.36 5.69
N THR A 14 2.35 1.19 4.66
CA THR A 14 1.25 1.60 3.78
C THR A 14 1.42 0.90 2.45
N GLY A 15 0.64 -0.15 2.21
CA GLY A 15 0.64 -0.92 0.97
C GLY A 15 -0.51 -0.52 0.04
N VAL A 16 -0.23 -0.39 -1.25
CA VAL A 16 -1.24 -0.26 -2.30
C VAL A 16 -0.93 -1.25 -3.42
N GLY A 17 -1.84 -2.21 -3.63
CA GLY A 17 -1.73 -3.23 -4.67
C GLY A 17 -2.84 -3.11 -5.70
N ILE A 18 -2.55 -3.42 -6.96
CA ILE A 18 -3.56 -3.50 -8.04
C ILE A 18 -3.44 -4.85 -8.71
N ALA A 19 -4.55 -5.57 -8.83
CA ALA A 19 -4.61 -6.86 -9.50
C ALA A 19 -5.74 -6.92 -10.53
N ARG A 20 -5.57 -7.73 -11.58
CA ARG A 20 -6.59 -8.04 -12.59
C ARG A 20 -7.06 -9.47 -12.44
N LEU A 21 -8.38 -9.62 -12.27
CA LEU A 21 -9.07 -10.90 -12.30
C LEU A 21 -9.69 -11.12 -13.68
N ASP A 22 -9.25 -12.19 -14.33
CA ASP A 22 -9.78 -12.67 -15.60
C ASP A 22 -11.00 -13.60 -15.40
N PRO A 23 -11.88 -13.75 -16.43
CA PRO A 23 -13.07 -14.58 -16.31
C PRO A 23 -12.80 -16.06 -16.03
N ASP A 24 -11.60 -16.55 -16.35
CA ASP A 24 -11.14 -17.91 -16.07
C ASP A 24 -10.62 -18.10 -14.64
N GLY A 25 -10.59 -17.04 -13.83
CA GLY A 25 -10.10 -17.03 -12.46
C GLY A 25 -8.62 -16.67 -12.31
N THR A 26 -7.90 -16.41 -13.40
CA THR A 26 -6.50 -15.98 -13.33
C THR A 26 -6.40 -14.61 -12.67
N VAL A 27 -5.44 -14.46 -11.75
CA VAL A 27 -5.13 -13.20 -11.09
C VAL A 27 -3.74 -12.74 -11.51
N THR A 28 -3.66 -11.55 -12.10
CA THR A 28 -2.40 -10.90 -12.47
C THR A 28 -2.15 -9.70 -11.57
N LEU A 29 -1.01 -9.65 -10.89
CA LEU A 29 -0.57 -8.46 -10.16
C LEU A 29 -0.07 -7.40 -11.15
N LEU A 30 -0.67 -6.21 -11.11
CA LEU A 30 -0.32 -5.08 -11.97
C LEU A 30 0.56 -4.05 -11.27
N ALA A 31 0.40 -3.87 -9.97
CA ALA A 31 1.23 -2.99 -9.14
C ALA A 31 1.27 -3.47 -7.69
N ASP A 32 2.39 -3.22 -7.03
CA ASP A 32 2.60 -3.46 -5.61
C ASP A 32 3.55 -2.37 -5.07
N GLU A 33 2.99 -1.43 -4.29
CA GLU A 33 3.69 -0.26 -3.78
C GLU A 33 3.62 -0.23 -2.26
N VAL A 34 4.78 -0.11 -1.61
CA VAL A 34 4.88 -0.08 -0.15
C VAL A 34 5.62 1.18 0.30
N ALA A 35 5.12 1.83 1.34
CA ALA A 35 5.82 2.87 2.08
C ALA A 35 5.92 2.46 3.56
N SER A 36 7.14 2.37 4.08
CA SER A 36 7.41 1.98 5.46
C SER A 36 7.67 3.20 6.34
N SER A 37 7.16 3.17 7.57
CA SER A 37 7.42 4.18 8.62
C SER A 37 8.33 3.67 9.74
N VAL A 38 8.97 2.49 9.58
CA VAL A 38 9.79 1.83 10.61
C VAL A 38 10.80 2.80 11.26
N ASP A 39 11.46 3.62 10.46
CA ASP A 39 12.48 4.57 10.94
C ASP A 39 11.93 5.62 11.93
N GLU A 40 10.64 5.96 11.85
CA GLU A 40 9.98 6.89 12.76
C GLU A 40 9.77 6.28 14.17
N HIS A 41 9.73 4.96 14.23
CA HIS A 41 9.49 4.16 15.44
C HIS A 41 10.79 3.71 16.14
N VAL A 42 11.92 3.68 15.43
CA VAL A 42 13.22 3.20 15.94
C VAL A 42 13.61 3.85 17.27
N ARG A 43 13.36 5.16 17.42
CA ARG A 43 13.68 5.91 18.64
C ARG A 43 12.82 5.54 19.86
N PHE A 44 11.72 4.83 19.66
CA PHE A 44 10.77 4.42 20.70
C PHE A 44 10.88 2.93 21.06
N GLY A 45 11.71 2.16 20.34
CA GLY A 45 11.90 0.74 20.62
C GLY A 45 10.73 -0.16 20.18
N GLY A 46 9.82 0.35 19.35
CA GLY A 46 8.65 -0.36 18.84
C GLY A 46 7.65 0.58 18.16
N VAL A 47 6.66 0.00 17.47
CA VAL A 47 5.64 0.75 16.74
C VAL A 47 4.79 1.57 17.70
N VAL A 48 4.68 2.87 17.45
CA VAL A 48 3.82 3.80 18.16
C VAL A 48 2.54 4.02 17.33
N PRO A 49 1.36 3.57 17.79
CA PRO A 49 0.13 3.56 16.97
C PRO A 49 -0.25 4.93 16.37
N GLU A 50 -0.10 6.01 17.13
CA GLU A 50 -0.43 7.37 16.65
C GLU A 50 0.52 7.84 15.54
N ILE A 51 1.81 7.45 15.61
CA ILE A 51 2.80 7.81 14.60
C ILE A 51 2.52 7.03 13.31
N ALA A 52 2.26 5.73 13.42
CA ALA A 52 1.92 4.89 12.27
C ALA A 52 0.64 5.38 11.57
N SER A 53 -0.40 5.72 12.35
CA SER A 53 -1.65 6.29 11.81
C SER A 53 -1.41 7.56 10.99
N ARG A 54 -0.55 8.48 11.46
CA ARG A 54 -0.20 9.70 10.71
C ARG A 54 0.62 9.39 9.48
N ALA A 55 1.60 8.50 9.59
CA ALA A 55 2.41 8.08 8.46
C ALA A 55 1.56 7.47 7.33
N HIS A 56 0.53 6.68 7.66
CA HIS A 56 -0.43 6.16 6.67
C HIS A 56 -1.16 7.28 5.92
N LEU A 57 -1.64 8.31 6.63
CA LEU A 57 -2.34 9.44 6.00
C LEU A 57 -1.45 10.21 5.02
N GLU A 58 -0.17 10.37 5.37
CA GLU A 58 0.81 11.05 4.52
C GLU A 58 1.23 10.20 3.32
N ALA A 59 1.40 8.88 3.52
CA ALA A 59 1.91 7.96 2.52
C ALA A 59 0.86 7.48 1.50
N LEU A 60 -0.43 7.40 1.89
CA LEU A 60 -1.47 6.77 1.07
C LEU A 60 -1.63 7.43 -0.30
N GLY A 61 -1.76 8.76 -0.34
CA GLY A 61 -1.93 9.49 -1.61
C GLY A 61 -0.77 9.29 -2.59
N PRO A 62 0.49 9.51 -2.17
CA PRO A 62 1.66 9.17 -2.97
C PRO A 62 1.73 7.70 -3.41
N ALA A 63 1.46 6.75 -2.51
CA ALA A 63 1.48 5.31 -2.82
C ALA A 63 0.44 4.94 -3.88
N MET A 64 -0.80 5.44 -3.76
CA MET A 64 -1.84 5.24 -4.76
C MET A 64 -1.45 5.76 -6.14
N ARG A 65 -0.83 6.95 -6.20
CA ARG A 65 -0.37 7.53 -7.47
C ARG A 65 0.72 6.68 -8.12
N ARG A 66 1.67 6.16 -7.34
CA ARG A 66 2.71 5.25 -7.86
C ARG A 66 2.09 3.94 -8.34
N ALA A 67 1.13 3.38 -7.60
CA ALA A 67 0.50 2.11 -7.97
C ALA A 67 -0.31 2.23 -9.26
N LEU A 68 -1.08 3.31 -9.44
CA LEU A 68 -1.79 3.59 -10.68
C LEU A 68 -0.82 3.74 -11.87
N ALA A 69 0.27 4.50 -11.68
CA ALA A 69 1.29 4.67 -12.71
C ALA A 69 1.98 3.35 -13.08
N ALA A 70 2.34 2.51 -12.10
CA ALA A 70 2.95 1.20 -12.31
C ALA A 70 1.99 0.23 -13.04
N ALA A 71 0.70 0.29 -12.73
CA ALA A 71 -0.33 -0.51 -13.38
C ALA A 71 -0.74 0.00 -14.77
N GLY A 72 -0.27 1.20 -15.17
CA GLY A 72 -0.65 1.86 -16.42
C GLY A 72 -2.11 2.32 -16.45
N LEU A 73 -2.63 2.80 -15.32
CA LEU A 73 -4.01 3.25 -15.11
C LEU A 73 -4.11 4.75 -14.78
#